data_AF-A0A1I4KHN9-F1
#
_entry.id   AF-A0A1I4KHN9-F1
#
_cell.length_a   1.000
_cell.length_b   1.000
_cell.length_c   1.000
_cell.angle_alpha   90.00
_cell.angle_beta   90.00
_cell.angle_gamma   90.00
#
_symmetry.space_group_name_H-M   'P 1'
#
loop_
_entity.id
_entity.type
_entity.pdbx_description
1 polymer ?
#
loop_
_entity_poly.entity_id
_entity_poly.type
_entity_poly.pdbx_seq_one_letter_code
_entity_poly.pdbx_strand_id
1 'polypeptide(L)' 'KLAGANHPVFTPQALEAITLRSRGLPRLINNIAVDSLLLGFQLKAEQINQEIVFKACEKDTF' A
#
# COMPACT_ATOMS: atom_id res chain seq x y z
N LYS A 1 -3.55 -23.73 9.13
CA LYS A 1 -3.39 -23.35 7.70
C LYS A 1 -3.56 -21.84 7.63
N LEU A 2 -2.59 -21.09 7.12
CA LEU A 2 -2.72 -19.63 6.98
C LEU A 2 -3.80 -19.33 5.93
N ALA A 3 -4.67 -18.37 6.20
CA ALA A 3 -5.62 -17.86 5.24
C ALA A 3 -5.00 -16.63 4.56
N GLY A 4 -5.01 -16.58 3.23
CA GLY A 4 -4.49 -15.45 2.44
C GLY A 4 -3.13 -15.71 1.80
N ALA A 5 -2.26 -14.69 1.80
CA ALA A 5 -0.95 -14.75 1.16
C ALA A 5 0.06 -15.52 2.02
N ASN A 6 0.84 -16.40 1.38
CA ASN A 6 1.98 -17.10 2.01
C ASN A 6 3.29 -16.31 1.88
N HIS A 7 3.22 -15.07 1.38
CA HIS A 7 4.34 -14.18 1.15
C HIS A 7 4.02 -12.76 1.66
N PRO A 8 5.04 -11.92 1.93
CA PRO A 8 4.81 -10.52 2.29
C PRO A 8 4.05 -9.79 1.17
N VAL A 9 2.93 -9.16 1.52
CA VAL A 9 2.09 -8.40 0.57
C VAL A 9 2.73 -7.07 0.23
N PHE A 10 3.40 -6.44 1.20
CA PHE A 10 4.14 -5.19 1.03
C PHE A 10 5.64 -5.46 1.06
N THR A 11 6.37 -4.81 0.17
CA THR A 11 7.82 -4.68 0.27
C THR A 11 8.20 -3.80 1.48
N PRO A 12 9.41 -3.96 2.04
CA PRO A 12 9.90 -3.04 3.09
C PRO A 12 9.83 -1.56 2.67
N GLN A 13 10.17 -1.27 1.41
CA GLN A 13 10.13 0.09 0.86
C GLN A 13 8.70 0.64 0.75
N ALA A 14 7.72 -0.22 0.47
CA ALA A 14 6.31 0.18 0.50
C ALA A 14 5.85 0.55 1.91
N LEU A 15 6.30 -0.18 2.94
CA LEU A 15 5.99 0.16 4.33
C LEU A 15 6.58 1.53 4.72
N GLU A 16 7.84 1.79 4.36
CA GLU A 16 8.47 3.09 4.58
C GLU A 16 7.71 4.23 3.87
N ALA A 17 7.27 4.00 2.63
CA ALA A 17 6.48 4.97 1.88
C ALA A 17 5.12 5.25 2.54
N ILE A 18 4.44 4.23 3.07
CA ILE A 18 3.17 4.39 3.81
C ILE A 18 3.41 5.21 5.08
N THR A 19 4.45 4.90 5.86
CA THR A 19 4.78 5.65 7.09
C THR A 19 5.10 7.11 6.76
N LEU A 20 5.89 7.37 5.71
CA LEU A 20 6.25 8.71 5.27
C LEU A 20 5.01 9.53 4.87
N ARG A 21 4.09 8.95 4.10
CA ARG A 21 2.89 9.64 3.61
C ARG A 21 1.82 9.81 4.69
N SER A 22 1.66 8.85 5.58
CA SER A 22 0.68 8.90 6.68
C SER A 22 1.11 9.76 7.86
N ARG A 23 2.39 10.10 7.99
CA ARG A 23 2.98 10.76 9.18
C ARG A 23 2.72 9.99 10.48
N GLY A 24 2.55 8.67 10.38
CA GLY A 24 2.29 7.79 11.52
C GLY A 24 0.84 7.82 12.05
N LEU A 25 -0.08 8.51 11.38
CA LEU A 25 -1.49 8.54 11.80
C LEU A 25 -2.19 7.22 11.43
N PRO A 26 -2.73 6.44 12.39
CA PRO A 26 -3.29 5.11 12.12
C PRO A 26 -4.36 5.08 11.02
N ARG A 27 -5.23 6.10 10.99
CA ARG A 27 -6.29 6.19 9.98
C ARG A 27 -5.73 6.44 8.57
N LEU A 28 -4.68 7.25 8.44
CA LEU A 28 -4.03 7.48 7.14
C LEU A 28 -3.23 6.27 6.69
N ILE A 29 -2.54 5.57 7.61
CA ILE A 29 -1.85 4.31 7.30
C ILE A 29 -2.84 3.33 6.66
N ASN A 30 -3.99 3.15 7.28
CA ASN A 30 -5.00 2.20 6.79
C ASN A 30 -5.55 2.61 5.43
N ASN A 31 -5.90 3.88 5.23
CA ASN A 31 -6.40 4.37 3.95
C ASN A 31 -5.39 4.12 2.82
N ILE A 32 -4.14 4.58 3.00
CA ILE A 32 -3.08 4.41 2.01
C ILE A 32 -2.84 2.93 1.71
N ALA A 33 -2.84 2.07 2.73
CA ALA A 33 -2.64 0.64 2.54
C ALA A 33 -3.77 0.01 1.72
N VAL A 34 -5.04 0.35 1.99
CA VAL A 34 -6.20 -0.15 1.25
C VAL A 34 -6.17 0.32 -0.20
N ASP A 35 -5.89 1.60 -0.45
CA ASP A 35 -5.80 2.15 -1.79
C ASP A 35 -4.63 1.54 -2.58
N SER A 36 -3.51 1.27 -1.90
CA SER A 36 -2.36 0.59 -2.50
C SER A 36 -2.70 -0.86 -2.88
N LEU A 37 -3.45 -1.59 -2.05
CA LEU A 37 -3.91 -2.95 -2.35
C LEU A 37 -4.88 -2.95 -3.55
N LEU A 38 -5.81 -2.00 -3.58
CA LEU A 38 -6.77 -1.87 -4.68
C LEU A 38 -6.06 -1.53 -5.99
N LEU A 39 -5.13 -0.59 -5.97
CA LEU A 39 -4.33 -0.23 -7.14
C LEU A 39 -3.41 -1.38 -7.58
N GLY A 40 -2.77 -2.08 -6.63
CA GLY A 40 -1.95 -3.25 -6.93
C GLY A 40 -2.75 -4.36 -7.62
N PHE A 41 -3.98 -4.60 -7.18
CA PHE A 41 -4.89 -5.53 -7.83
C PHE A 41 -5.23 -5.08 -9.26
N GLN A 42 -5.56 -3.81 -9.48
CA GLN A 42 -5.80 -3.25 -10.82
C GLN A 42 -4.60 -3.43 -11.76
N LEU A 43 -3.39 -3.29 -11.22
CA LEU A 43 -2.13 -3.44 -11.96
C LEU A 43 -1.67 -4.89 -12.09
N LYS A 44 -2.40 -5.86 -11.54
CA LYS A 44 -2.02 -7.28 -11.45
C LYS A 44 -0.62 -7.48 -10.83
N ALA A 45 -0.26 -6.62 -9.88
CA ALA A 45 1.01 -6.72 -9.18
C ALA A 45 0.96 -7.87 -8.16
N GLU A 46 1.97 -8.73 -8.16
CA GLU A 46 2.09 -9.82 -7.18
C GLU A 46 2.44 -9.32 -5.77
N GLN A 47 3.09 -8.15 -5.70
CA GLN A 47 3.51 -7.52 -4.45
C GLN A 47 3.40 -6.00 -4.54
N ILE A 48 3.03 -5.36 -3.43
CA ILE A 48 2.93 -3.90 -3.34
C ILE A 48 4.32 -3.30 -3.10
N ASN A 49 4.77 -2.51 -4.08
CA ASN A 49 6.02 -1.76 -4.02
C ASN A 49 5.76 -0.26 -3.71
N GLN A 50 6.85 0.48 -3.47
CA GLN A 50 6.82 1.91 -3.17
C GLN A 50 6.13 2.75 -4.26
N GLU A 51 6.28 2.37 -5.54
CA GLU A 51 5.65 3.11 -6.65
C GLU A 51 4.13 3.01 -6.63
N ILE A 52 3.58 1.83 -6.31
CA ILE A 52 2.14 1.62 -6.16
C ILE A 52 1.61 2.46 -5.00
N VAL A 53 2.34 2.53 -3.88
CA VAL A 53 1.96 3.37 -2.74
C VAL A 53 1.90 4.85 -3.13
N PHE A 54 2.90 5.35 -3.85
CA PHE A 54 2.88 6.75 -4.28
C PHE A 54 1.74 7.07 -5.25
N LYS A 55 1.51 6.21 -6.24
CA LYS A 55 0.38 6.36 -7.17
C LYS A 55 -0.98 6.29 -6.46
N ALA A 56 -1.10 5.47 -5.42
CA ALA A 56 -2.30 5.40 -4.61
C ALA A 56 -2.55 6.72 -3.87
N CYS A 57 -1.50 7.36 -3.32
CA CYS A 57 -1.61 8.66 -2.66
C CYS A 57 -1.94 9.83 -3.61
N GLU A 58 -1.60 9.74 -4.91
CA GLU A 58 -1.90 10.80 -5.88
C GLU A 58 -3.40 10.91 -6.19
N LYS A 59 -4.16 9.81 -6.05
CA LYS A 59 -5.61 9.79 -6.32
C LYS A 59 -6.46 10.56 -5.32
N ASP A 60 -5.90 10.95 -4.17
CA ASP A 60 -6.59 11.68 -3.09
C ASP A 60 -6.56 13.21 -3.24
N THR A 61 -6.04 13.74 -4.35
CA THR A 61 -6.03 15.19 -4.61
C THR A 61 -7.30 15.60 -5.34
N PHE A 62 -8.29 16.09 -4.58
CA PHE A 62 -9.41 16.88 -5.12
C PHE A 62 -8.96 18.31 -5.44
#